data_AF-A0A2W4LW98-F1
#
_entry.id   AF-A0A2W4LW98-F1
#
_cell.length_a   1.000
_cell.length_b   1.000
_cell.length_c   1.000
_cell.angle_alpha   90.00
_cell.angle_beta   90.00
_cell.angle_gamma   90.00
#
_symmetry.space_group_name_H-M   'P 1'
#
loop_
_entity.id
_entity.type
_entity.pdbx_description
1 polymer ?
#
loop_
_entity_poly.entity_id
_entity_poly.type
_entity_poly.pdbx_seq_one_letter_code
_entity_poly.pdbx_strand_id
1 'polypeptide(L)'
;MKAKATLGSGLRRRSREATGTAAVAASASWLALVAATALGVADVQRVRAEVSADPSDLGTTQSTADGEYRLIVQSYASDGVVDGVPAAHARPKASVQRSVTPDDLARGIAVDVVDLDASEDPTRVIVAWVERGPADLEFDALRARPSRDAYVGVARADGTSGRAEAHVVLTRRMG
;
A
#
# COMPACT_ATOMS: atom_id res chain seq x y z
N MET A 1 61.70 -42.59 14.61
CA MET A 1 60.34 -43.03 14.26
C MET A 1 59.33 -41.96 14.71
N LYS A 2 58.42 -41.61 13.79
CA LYS A 2 57.19 -40.79 13.93
C LYS A 2 57.32 -39.26 14.08
N ALA A 3 57.04 -38.62 12.95
CA ALA A 3 56.60 -37.24 12.81
C ALA A 3 55.16 -37.04 13.34
N LYS A 4 54.81 -35.80 13.72
CA LYS A 4 53.46 -35.27 13.45
C LYS A 4 53.46 -33.74 13.44
N ALA A 5 53.10 -33.20 12.28
CA ALA A 5 52.73 -31.81 12.05
C ALA A 5 51.30 -31.52 12.58
N THR A 6 51.00 -30.23 12.80
CA THR A 6 50.07 -29.44 11.97
C THR A 6 49.39 -28.34 12.80
N LEU A 7 49.49 -27.09 12.31
CA LEU A 7 48.75 -25.91 12.77
C LEU A 7 47.23 -26.09 12.63
N GLY A 8 46.48 -25.54 13.57
CA GLY A 8 45.03 -25.38 13.46
C GLY A 8 44.58 -24.02 13.98
N SER A 9 44.70 -23.00 13.13
CA SER A 9 43.93 -21.75 13.23
C SER A 9 42.46 -22.04 12.94
N GLY A 10 41.55 -21.53 13.77
CA GLY A 10 40.12 -21.67 13.54
C GLY A 10 39.26 -20.81 14.48
N LEU A 11 39.26 -19.50 14.28
CA LEU A 11 38.13 -18.64 14.66
C LEU A 11 36.86 -19.14 13.96
N ARG A 12 35.78 -19.38 14.71
CA ARG A 12 34.34 -19.30 14.34
C ARG A 12 33.57 -20.07 15.42
N ARG A 13 32.35 -19.71 15.83
CA ARG A 13 31.45 -18.58 15.61
C ARG A 13 30.36 -18.76 16.68
N ARG A 14 29.82 -17.64 17.12
CA ARG A 14 28.77 -17.46 18.14
C ARG A 14 27.55 -18.39 17.91
N SER A 15 27.01 -18.93 18.99
CA SER A 15 25.57 -19.17 19.14
C SER A 15 25.16 -18.66 20.51
N ARG A 16 24.96 -17.35 20.58
CA ARG A 16 24.32 -16.69 21.71
C ARG A 16 22.83 -16.81 21.45
N GLU A 17 22.16 -17.54 22.32
CA GLU A 17 20.71 -17.45 22.52
C GLU A 17 20.31 -15.98 22.63
N ALA A 18 19.31 -15.57 21.85
CA ALA A 18 18.50 -14.40 22.14
C ALA A 18 17.20 -14.50 21.34
N THR A 19 16.20 -15.06 22.00
CA THR A 19 14.78 -14.78 21.79
C THR A 19 14.58 -13.25 21.66
N GLY A 20 14.15 -12.78 20.49
CA GLY A 20 14.09 -11.36 20.15
C GLY A 20 12.70 -10.91 19.75
N THR A 21 11.87 -10.64 20.77
CA THR A 21 10.86 -9.56 20.87
C THR A 21 10.09 -9.10 19.62
N ALA A 22 8.78 -9.37 19.67
CA ALA A 22 7.73 -8.72 18.91
C ALA A 22 7.82 -7.18 18.97
N ALA A 23 7.85 -6.54 17.79
CA ALA A 23 7.76 -5.10 17.64
C ALA A 23 6.29 -4.67 17.73
N VAL A 24 5.96 -3.91 18.76
CA VAL A 24 4.63 -3.32 18.96
C VAL A 24 4.47 -2.11 18.05
N ALA A 25 3.44 -2.17 17.21
CA ALA A 25 2.96 -1.11 16.34
C ALA A 25 2.50 0.12 17.15
N ALA A 26 2.98 1.30 16.76
CA ALA A 26 2.40 2.56 17.20
C ALA A 26 1.37 3.01 16.16
N SER A 27 0.11 3.18 16.57
CA SER A 27 -1.10 3.50 15.77
C SER A 27 -1.72 2.36 14.92
N ALA A 28 -1.84 1.19 15.56
CA ALA A 28 -2.91 0.22 15.32
C ALA A 28 -3.75 0.16 16.61
N SER A 29 -5.08 -0.01 16.54
CA SER A 29 -5.89 -0.11 17.76
C SER A 29 -5.44 -1.30 18.61
N TRP A 30 -5.26 -1.08 19.93
CA TRP A 30 -4.47 -1.90 20.88
C TRP A 30 -4.83 -3.40 20.97
N LEU A 31 -6.05 -3.81 20.59
CA LEU A 31 -6.50 -5.22 20.65
C LEU A 31 -6.17 -6.03 19.39
N ALA A 32 -6.00 -5.38 18.24
CA ALA A 32 -5.75 -6.06 16.97
C ALA A 32 -4.32 -6.61 16.86
N LEU A 33 -3.38 -5.91 17.47
CA LEU A 33 -1.98 -6.32 17.56
C LEU A 33 -1.76 -7.45 18.58
N VAL A 34 -2.61 -7.52 19.60
CA VAL A 34 -2.58 -8.57 20.63
C VAL A 34 -3.13 -9.92 20.10
N ALA A 35 -4.11 -9.89 19.19
CA ALA A 35 -4.59 -11.12 18.55
C ALA A 35 -3.61 -11.67 17.49
N ALA A 36 -2.96 -10.80 16.71
CA ALA A 36 -1.91 -11.20 15.76
C ALA A 36 -0.69 -11.88 16.43
N THR A 37 -0.41 -11.53 17.70
CA THR A 37 0.71 -12.07 18.50
C THR A 37 0.39 -13.36 19.26
N ALA A 38 -0.88 -13.77 19.33
CA ALA A 38 -1.31 -14.95 20.09
C ALA A 38 -1.52 -16.23 19.24
N LEU A 39 -1.81 -16.12 17.94
CA LEU A 39 -2.22 -17.26 17.09
C LEU A 39 -1.26 -17.61 15.94
N GLY A 40 -0.10 -16.94 15.83
CA GLY A 40 0.94 -17.30 14.85
C GLY A 40 0.88 -16.50 13.56
N VAL A 41 1.09 -15.19 13.68
CA VAL A 41 1.81 -14.30 12.74
C VAL A 41 1.40 -14.40 11.27
N ALA A 42 0.35 -13.65 10.91
CA ALA A 42 0.31 -13.00 9.61
C ALA A 42 1.18 -11.74 9.71
N ASP A 43 2.25 -11.65 8.91
CA ASP A 43 2.99 -10.40 8.77
C ASP A 43 2.03 -9.39 8.11
N VAL A 44 1.83 -8.24 8.76
CA VAL A 44 0.89 -7.21 8.31
C VAL A 44 1.71 -6.10 7.68
N GLN A 45 1.57 -5.96 6.37
CA GLN A 45 2.31 -4.94 5.62
C GLN A 45 1.41 -3.73 5.42
N ARG A 46 1.90 -2.54 5.80
CA ARG A 46 1.21 -1.27 5.61
C ARG A 46 1.93 -0.44 4.57
N VAL A 47 1.19 0.02 3.56
CA VAL A 47 1.65 1.02 2.61
C VAL A 47 0.92 2.33 2.88
N ARG A 48 1.67 3.39 3.17
CA ARG A 48 1.11 4.74 3.26
C ARG A 48 1.15 5.39 1.88
N ALA A 49 -0.01 5.52 1.27
CA ALA A 49 -0.17 6.20 -0.01
C ALA A 49 -0.56 7.66 0.24
N GLU A 50 0.24 8.60 -0.24
CA GLU A 50 -0.16 10.00 -0.36
C GLU A 50 -0.72 10.24 -1.75
N VAL A 51 -2.00 10.61 -1.82
CA VAL A 51 -2.70 10.82 -3.09
C VAL A 51 -2.96 12.30 -3.29
N SER A 52 -2.55 12.85 -4.42
CA SER A 52 -2.77 14.26 -4.76
C SER A 52 -3.26 14.43 -6.19
N ALA A 53 -3.83 15.59 -6.49
CA ALA A 53 -4.24 15.98 -7.84
C ALA A 53 -4.00 17.48 -8.04
N ASP A 54 -3.75 17.90 -9.29
CA ASP A 54 -3.77 19.33 -9.62
C ASP A 54 -5.22 19.83 -9.55
N PRO A 55 -5.53 20.89 -8.80
CA PRO A 55 -6.87 21.46 -8.73
C PRO A 55 -7.41 21.92 -10.10
N SER A 56 -6.53 22.22 -11.05
CA SER A 56 -6.89 22.60 -12.42
C SER A 56 -7.43 21.43 -13.24
N ASP A 57 -6.98 20.20 -12.92
CA ASP A 57 -7.42 18.99 -13.59
C ASP A 57 -8.79 18.53 -13.10
N LEU A 58 -9.08 18.71 -11.81
CA LEU A 58 -10.36 18.41 -11.19
C LEU A 58 -11.39 19.47 -11.58
N GLY A 59 -12.06 19.27 -12.73
CA GLY A 59 -12.92 20.27 -13.36
C GLY A 59 -13.85 21.01 -12.38
N THR A 60 -13.54 22.28 -12.12
CA THR A 60 -14.32 23.21 -11.30
C THR A 60 -15.52 23.75 -12.08
N THR A 61 -16.37 22.88 -12.61
CA THR A 61 -17.59 23.33 -13.29
C THR A 61 -18.80 23.10 -12.40
N GLN A 62 -19.06 24.13 -11.58
CA GLN A 62 -20.34 24.59 -11.06
C GLN A 62 -21.29 23.58 -10.37
N SER A 63 -21.58 23.93 -9.12
CA SER A 63 -22.90 23.82 -8.48
C SER A 63 -23.30 22.47 -7.88
N THR A 64 -22.42 21.86 -7.10
CA THR A 64 -22.82 21.31 -5.80
C THR A 64 -21.78 21.75 -4.79
N ALA A 65 -22.21 22.33 -3.67
CA ALA A 65 -21.35 22.85 -2.61
C ALA A 65 -20.58 21.75 -1.87
N ASP A 66 -20.70 20.49 -2.28
CA ASP A 66 -19.98 19.33 -1.79
C ASP A 66 -19.58 18.48 -3.01
N GLY A 67 -18.57 18.93 -3.77
CA GLY A 67 -18.01 18.17 -4.89
C GLY A 67 -17.29 16.92 -4.40
N GLU A 68 -18.02 15.99 -3.79
CA GLU A 68 -17.45 14.78 -3.23
C GLU A 68 -16.99 13.84 -4.35
N TYR A 69 -15.76 13.39 -4.18
CA TYR A 69 -15.16 12.33 -4.97
C TYR A 69 -15.07 11.09 -4.10
N ARG A 70 -15.27 9.94 -4.73
CA ARG A 70 -14.93 8.65 -4.16
C ARG A 70 -13.51 8.33 -4.57
N LEU A 71 -12.58 8.41 -3.61
CA LEU A 71 -11.22 7.91 -3.75
C LEU A 71 -11.20 6.41 -3.50
N ILE A 72 -10.65 5.66 -4.46
CA ILE A 72 -10.35 4.24 -4.30
C ILE A 72 -8.85 4.07 -4.47
N VAL A 73 -8.23 3.37 -3.53
CA VAL A 73 -6.81 3.03 -3.53
C VAL A 73 -6.69 1.52 -3.45
N GLN A 74 -5.93 0.94 -4.36
CA GLN A 74 -5.67 -0.50 -4.40
C GLN A 74 -4.17 -0.76 -4.48
N SER A 75 -3.72 -1.82 -3.81
CA SER A 75 -2.36 -2.33 -3.94
C SER A 75 -2.32 -3.59 -4.79
N TYR A 76 -1.35 -3.68 -5.68
CA TYR A 76 -1.12 -4.80 -6.57
C TYR A 76 0.31 -5.34 -6.42
N ALA A 77 0.51 -6.60 -6.82
CA ALA A 77 1.84 -7.10 -7.17
C ALA A 77 2.40 -6.32 -8.37
N SER A 78 3.72 -6.24 -8.48
CA SER A 78 4.37 -5.46 -9.54
C SER A 78 4.05 -5.93 -10.96
N ASP A 79 3.79 -7.22 -11.15
CA ASP A 79 3.39 -7.84 -12.41
C ASP A 79 1.89 -7.67 -12.74
N GLY A 80 1.08 -7.24 -11.77
CA GLY A 80 -0.36 -7.05 -11.91
C GLY A 80 -0.77 -5.73 -12.57
N VAL A 81 0.17 -4.80 -12.81
CA VAL A 81 -0.11 -3.48 -13.37
C VAL A 81 0.75 -3.26 -14.62
N VAL A 82 0.09 -3.02 -15.76
CA VAL A 82 0.73 -2.79 -17.06
C VAL A 82 0.36 -1.39 -17.52
N ASP A 83 1.36 -0.59 -17.92
CA ASP A 83 1.17 0.80 -18.38
C ASP A 83 0.35 1.68 -17.41
N GLY A 84 0.51 1.46 -16.10
CA GLY A 84 -0.23 2.21 -15.08
C GLY A 84 -1.70 1.82 -14.96
N VAL A 85 -2.10 0.66 -15.50
CA VAL A 85 -3.47 0.14 -15.38
C VAL A 85 -3.42 -1.30 -14.85
N PRO A 86 -4.24 -1.65 -13.85
CA PRO A 86 -4.38 -3.04 -13.42
C PRO A 86 -4.77 -3.93 -14.60
N ALA A 87 -4.04 -5.03 -14.81
CA ALA A 87 -4.41 -6.01 -15.82
C ALA A 87 -5.81 -6.58 -15.50
N ALA A 88 -6.55 -7.02 -16.53
CA ALA A 88 -7.93 -7.48 -16.36
C ALA A 88 -8.09 -8.59 -15.31
N HIS A 89 -7.08 -9.46 -15.18
CA HIS A 89 -7.05 -10.58 -14.24
C HIS A 89 -6.24 -10.29 -12.97
N ALA A 90 -5.61 -9.11 -12.85
CA ALA A 90 -4.87 -8.74 -11.67
C ALA A 90 -5.82 -8.57 -10.48
N ARG A 91 -5.48 -9.25 -9.38
CA ARG A 91 -6.24 -9.14 -8.13
C ARG A 91 -5.55 -8.14 -7.22
N PRO A 92 -6.26 -7.13 -6.71
CA PRO A 92 -5.69 -6.27 -5.68
C PRO A 92 -5.47 -7.09 -4.41
N LYS A 93 -4.34 -6.88 -3.75
CA LYS A 93 -3.99 -7.49 -2.45
C LYS A 93 -4.73 -6.80 -1.30
N ALA A 94 -4.91 -5.49 -1.42
CA ALA A 94 -5.64 -4.68 -0.47
C ALA A 94 -6.32 -3.51 -1.18
N SER A 95 -7.37 -2.97 -0.57
CA SER A 95 -8.08 -1.80 -1.06
C SER A 95 -8.59 -0.93 0.08
N VAL A 96 -8.73 0.37 -0.19
CA VAL A 96 -9.34 1.35 0.70
C VAL A 96 -10.22 2.27 -0.13
N GLN A 97 -11.35 2.68 0.43
CA GLN A 97 -12.23 3.68 -0.14
C GLN A 97 -12.44 4.83 0.84
N ARG A 98 -12.53 6.06 0.33
CA ARG A 98 -12.77 7.26 1.14
C ARG A 98 -13.50 8.34 0.34
N SER A 99 -14.46 9.04 0.96
CA SER A 99 -14.98 10.30 0.41
C SER A 99 -13.93 11.40 0.59
N VAL A 100 -13.64 12.13 -0.48
CA VAL A 100 -12.66 13.22 -0.50
C VAL A 100 -13.21 14.42 -1.26
N THR A 101 -12.74 15.61 -0.90
CA THR A 101 -13.03 16.86 -1.62
C THR A 101 -11.87 17.22 -2.57
N PRO A 102 -12.08 18.14 -3.54
CA PRO A 102 -10.99 18.69 -4.34
C PRO A 102 -9.87 19.29 -3.47
N ASP A 103 -10.25 20.00 -2.40
CA ASP A 103 -9.30 20.60 -1.47
C ASP A 103 -8.46 19.56 -0.73
N ASP A 104 -9.03 18.39 -0.42
CA ASP A 104 -8.27 17.28 0.16
C ASP A 104 -7.22 16.74 -0.82
N LEU A 105 -7.60 16.59 -2.09
CA LEU A 105 -6.68 16.12 -3.13
C LEU A 105 -5.61 17.15 -3.49
N ALA A 106 -5.95 18.44 -3.46
CA ALA A 106 -5.00 19.53 -3.68
C ALA A 106 -3.97 19.61 -2.55
N ARG A 107 -4.36 19.32 -1.31
CA ARG A 107 -3.44 19.25 -0.16
C ARG A 107 -2.60 17.98 -0.10
N GLY A 108 -3.01 16.93 -0.81
CA GLY A 108 -2.48 15.58 -0.63
C GLY A 108 -3.12 14.89 0.56
N ILE A 109 -3.65 13.69 0.35
CA ILE A 109 -4.30 12.88 1.38
C ILE A 109 -3.52 11.59 1.63
N ALA A 110 -3.15 11.36 2.89
CA ALA A 110 -2.53 10.12 3.31
C ALA A 110 -3.60 9.04 3.56
N VAL A 111 -3.41 7.88 2.95
CA VAL A 111 -4.25 6.69 3.09
C VAL A 111 -3.36 5.49 3.43
N ASP A 112 -3.68 4.79 4.52
CA ASP A 112 -2.98 3.57 4.91
C ASP A 112 -3.67 2.36 4.25
N VAL A 113 -3.00 1.73 3.31
CA VAL A 113 -3.44 0.48 2.68
C VAL A 113 -2.80 -0.69 3.43
N VAL A 114 -3.63 -1.50 4.08
CA VAL A 114 -3.18 -2.62 4.90
C VAL A 114 -3.38 -3.92 4.14
N ASP A 115 -2.28 -4.64 3.96
CA ASP A 115 -2.23 -5.95 3.34
C ASP A 115 -1.95 -7.01 4.40
N LEU A 116 -2.77 -8.05 4.40
CA LEU A 116 -2.67 -9.18 5.32
C LEU A 116 -1.88 -10.36 4.72
N ASP A 117 -1.60 -10.30 3.41
CA ASP A 117 -0.81 -11.29 2.70
C ASP A 117 0.61 -10.75 2.48
N ALA A 118 1.44 -10.90 3.50
CA ALA A 118 2.86 -10.57 3.45
C ALA A 118 3.68 -11.55 2.59
N SER A 119 3.25 -11.80 1.35
CA SER A 119 4.16 -12.33 0.36
C SER A 119 5.37 -11.38 0.28
N GLU A 120 6.59 -11.93 0.28
CA GLU A 120 7.88 -11.21 0.21
C GLU A 120 8.11 -10.46 -1.11
N ASP A 121 7.07 -9.92 -1.74
CA ASP A 121 7.23 -9.01 -2.86
C ASP A 121 7.41 -7.58 -2.31
N PRO A 122 8.66 -7.08 -2.22
CA PRO A 122 8.92 -5.71 -1.78
C PRO A 122 8.41 -4.70 -2.80
N THR A 123 8.15 -5.13 -4.04
CA THR A 123 7.75 -4.25 -5.14
C THR A 123 6.24 -4.23 -5.28
N ARG A 124 5.61 -3.34 -4.52
CA ARG A 124 4.16 -3.12 -4.57
C ARG A 124 3.83 -1.95 -5.46
N VAL A 125 2.73 -2.06 -6.20
CA VAL A 125 2.21 -0.96 -7.01
C VAL A 125 0.91 -0.49 -6.41
N ILE A 126 0.84 0.80 -6.10
CA ILE A 126 -0.37 1.47 -5.66
C ILE A 126 -1.04 2.10 -6.88
N VAL A 127 -2.30 1.75 -7.08
CA VAL A 127 -3.17 2.37 -8.08
C VAL A 127 -4.26 3.10 -7.31
N ALA A 128 -4.36 4.40 -7.53
CA ALA A 128 -5.42 5.22 -6.97
C ALA A 128 -6.23 5.87 -8.08
N TRP A 129 -7.53 6.03 -7.86
CA TRP A 129 -8.37 6.82 -8.75
C TRP A 129 -9.51 7.46 -8.00
N VAL A 130 -10.05 8.51 -8.61
CA VAL A 130 -11.23 9.19 -8.11
C VAL A 130 -12.35 9.19 -9.13
N GLU A 131 -13.56 9.00 -8.63
CA GLU A 131 -14.79 9.10 -9.39
C GLU A 131 -15.71 10.12 -8.74
N ARG A 132 -16.59 10.75 -9.52
CA ARG A 132 -17.57 11.69 -8.98
C ARG A 132 -18.64 10.95 -8.17
N GLY A 133 -19.00 11.51 -7.03
CA GLY A 133 -20.04 10.99 -6.14
C GLY A 133 -19.49 10.48 -4.81
N PRO A 134 -20.37 10.26 -3.82
CA PRO A 134 -19.97 9.85 -2.49
C PRO A 134 -19.38 8.43 -2.46
N ALA A 135 -18.60 8.14 -1.41
CA ALA A 135 -18.24 6.77 -1.08
C ALA A 135 -19.51 5.96 -0.79
N ASP A 136 -19.67 4.85 -1.50
CA ASP A 136 -20.76 3.90 -1.31
C ASP A 136 -20.27 2.72 -0.47
N LEU A 137 -20.94 2.45 0.65
CA LEU A 137 -20.58 1.38 1.58
C LEU A 137 -20.90 -0.02 1.04
N GLU A 138 -21.79 -0.11 0.04
CA GLU A 138 -22.11 -1.37 -0.64
C GLU A 138 -21.10 -1.70 -1.76
N PHE A 139 -20.22 -0.74 -2.08
CA PHE A 139 -19.27 -0.88 -3.17
C PHE A 139 -18.03 -1.67 -2.74
N ASP A 140 -17.82 -2.82 -3.39
CA ASP A 140 -16.64 -3.64 -3.16
C ASP A 140 -15.39 -3.02 -3.81
N ALA A 141 -14.64 -2.29 -3.00
CA ALA A 141 -13.39 -1.65 -3.39
C ALA A 141 -12.32 -2.63 -3.90
N LEU A 142 -12.40 -3.95 -3.66
CA LEU A 142 -11.47 -4.93 -4.26
C LEU A 142 -11.84 -5.29 -5.71
N ARG A 143 -13.12 -5.18 -6.08
CA ARG A 143 -13.60 -5.46 -7.45
C ARG A 143 -13.69 -4.21 -8.31
N ALA A 144 -13.64 -3.05 -7.67
CA ALA A 144 -13.66 -1.76 -8.32
C ALA A 144 -12.59 -1.63 -9.42
N ARG A 145 -12.96 -0.94 -10.50
CA ARG A 145 -12.07 -0.57 -11.60
C ARG A 145 -12.32 0.89 -11.98
N PRO A 146 -11.27 1.63 -12.38
CA PRO A 146 -11.44 3.01 -12.81
C PRO A 146 -12.33 3.08 -14.06
N SER A 147 -13.38 3.89 -14.00
CA SER A 147 -14.17 4.27 -15.17
C SER A 147 -13.34 5.06 -16.20
N ARG A 148 -13.88 5.22 -17.42
CA ARG A 148 -13.18 5.92 -18.51
C ARG A 148 -12.86 7.38 -18.18
N ASP A 149 -13.73 8.03 -17.42
CA ASP A 149 -13.60 9.44 -17.04
C ASP A 149 -12.92 9.63 -15.67
N ALA A 150 -12.43 8.55 -15.06
CA ALA A 150 -11.73 8.61 -13.78
C ALA A 150 -10.37 9.30 -13.92
N TYR A 151 -9.98 10.02 -12.87
CA TYR A 151 -8.60 10.48 -12.70
C TYR A 151 -7.84 9.35 -12.04
N VAL A 152 -6.72 8.93 -12.63
CA VAL A 152 -5.96 7.76 -12.20
C VAL A 152 -4.52 8.18 -11.95
N GLY A 153 -3.92 7.61 -10.92
CA GLY A 153 -2.50 7.72 -10.63
C GLY A 153 -1.95 6.36 -10.22
N VAL A 154 -0.69 6.15 -10.55
CA VAL A 154 0.04 4.93 -10.17
C VAL A 154 1.39 5.29 -9.61
N ALA A 155 1.75 4.65 -8.50
CA ALA A 155 3.05 4.77 -7.89
C ALA A 155 3.57 3.39 -7.47
N ARG A 156 4.89 3.23 -7.51
CA ARG A 156 5.53 2.12 -6.80
C ARG A 156 5.66 2.50 -5.34
N ALA A 157 5.41 1.54 -4.46
CA ALA A 157 5.67 1.72 -3.05
C ALA A 157 7.16 1.48 -2.81
N ASP A 158 7.83 2.47 -2.26
CA ASP A 158 9.22 2.39 -1.88
C ASP A 158 9.30 2.17 -0.36
N GLY A 159 10.12 1.21 0.07
CA GLY A 159 10.32 0.93 1.48
C GLY A 159 10.85 -0.47 1.76
N THR A 160 11.28 -0.67 3.00
CA THR A 160 11.70 -1.97 3.54
C THR A 160 10.62 -2.54 4.44
N SER A 161 10.55 -3.87 4.55
CA SER A 161 9.53 -4.66 5.27
C SER A 161 8.91 -3.96 6.48
N GLY A 162 7.58 -3.82 6.46
CA GLY A 162 6.74 -3.29 7.55
C GLY A 162 6.24 -1.86 7.35
N ARG A 163 6.89 -1.04 6.50
CA ARG A 163 6.46 0.33 6.22
C ARG A 163 6.95 0.78 4.84
N ALA A 164 6.03 0.82 3.88
CA ALA A 164 6.30 1.36 2.54
C ALA A 164 5.51 2.66 2.32
N GLU A 165 6.05 3.55 1.51
CA GLU A 165 5.45 4.84 1.16
C GLU A 165 5.28 4.95 -0.36
N ALA A 166 4.19 5.58 -0.80
CA ALA A 166 3.90 5.77 -2.22
C ALA A 166 3.28 7.15 -2.43
N HIS A 167 3.81 7.93 -3.38
CA HIS A 167 3.24 9.22 -3.77
C HIS A 167 2.51 9.08 -5.11
N VAL A 168 1.19 9.18 -5.08
CA VAL A 168 0.33 8.98 -6.24
C VAL A 168 -0.23 10.32 -6.69
N VAL A 169 0.16 10.75 -7.90
CA VAL A 169 -0.41 11.94 -8.54
C VAL A 169 -1.49 11.51 -9.52
N LEU A 170 -2.71 11.99 -9.29
CA LEU A 170 -3.88 11.71 -10.12
C LEU A 170 -3.84 12.61 -11.36
N THR A 171 -3.96 12.00 -12.52
CA THR A 171 -4.07 12.70 -13.81
C THR A 171 -5.27 12.19 -14.58
N ARG A 172 -5.83 13.04 -15.45
CA ARG A 172 -6.95 12.61 -16.28
C ARG A 172 -6.47 11.56 -17.27
N ARG A 173 -7.14 10.40 -17.28
CA ARG A 173 -6.87 9.38 -18.28
C ARG A 173 -7.31 9.90 -19.64
N MET A 174 -6.35 10.23 -20.52
CA MET A 174 -6.65 10.44 -21.93
C MET A 174 -6.93 9.05 -22.52
N GLY A 175 -8.20 8.78 -22.81
CA GLY A 175 -8.66 7.51 -23.37
C GLY A 175 -8.48 7.40 -24.88
#